data_AF-A0A7X9A5J1-F1
#
_entry.id   AF-A0A7X9A5J1-F1
#
_cell.length_a   1.000
_cell.length_b   1.000
_cell.length_c   1.000
_cell.angle_alpha   90.00
_cell.angle_beta   90.00
_cell.angle_gamma   90.00
#
_symmetry.space_group_name_H-M   'P 1'
#
loop_
_entity.id
_entity.type
_entity.pdbx_description
1 polymer ?
#
loop_
_entity_poly.entity_id
_entity_poly.type
_entity_poly.pdbx_seq_one_letter_code
_entity_poly.pdbx_strand_id
1 'polypeptide(L)'
;MRIFKTALVLTLVGLLCGAVIGLTNYITAPIIKKNAEKRASEAYKSLFSDLDSVVEHEVINSSVYAYIEVKKGNELIGYIFKAKGSNQRGLIDLVVAYDNSGNVKVKILETDHTATFYVDYVDSENNTLVGLNKKTLVLDNIAGVTQTGDLLRALLADVKIEAEKYIDFSEIPETPEEPEEPELDIYEQLFINKETVEEDTSFAATEKVTKKETVKDVNGYILGYVYTLHGTSTTPLHDYDESESNYITLLVGVDGDNKIVGVKVLDTNHTPKFVNYHNVYFESLIGVLVSEAPIDDVAGATVSRGIIRDLIDALKAVLQ
;
A
#
# COMPACT_ATOMS: atom_id res chain seq x y z
N MET A 1 19.94 57.90 -17.35
CA MET A 1 20.76 56.90 -18.08
C MET A 1 20.91 55.55 -17.35
N ARG A 2 20.98 55.48 -16.01
CA ARG A 2 21.13 54.19 -15.29
C ARG A 2 19.90 53.27 -15.43
N ILE A 3 18.70 53.82 -15.32
CA ILE A 3 17.43 53.06 -15.42
C ILE A 3 17.27 52.41 -16.81
N PHE A 4 17.59 53.13 -17.89
CA PHE A 4 17.52 52.60 -19.26
C PHE A 4 18.53 51.47 -19.50
N LYS A 5 19.74 51.56 -18.92
CA LYS A 5 20.73 50.48 -18.99
C LYS A 5 20.25 49.23 -18.25
N THR A 6 19.67 49.39 -17.06
CA THR A 6 19.13 48.26 -16.29
C THR A 6 17.96 47.59 -17.00
N ALA A 7 17.03 48.38 -17.58
CA ALA A 7 15.92 47.86 -18.36
C ALA A 7 16.41 47.06 -19.58
N LEU A 8 17.37 47.61 -20.33
CA LEU A 8 17.94 46.95 -21.50
C LEU A 8 18.69 45.65 -21.15
N VAL A 9 19.42 45.63 -20.04
CA VAL A 9 20.08 44.41 -19.53
C VAL A 9 19.03 43.35 -19.17
N LEU A 10 17.95 43.73 -18.47
CA LEU A 10 16.91 42.78 -18.08
C LEU A 10 16.17 42.21 -19.30
N THR A 11 15.93 43.03 -20.33
CA THR A 11 15.34 42.58 -21.60
C THR A 11 16.26 41.60 -22.33
N LEU A 12 17.57 41.87 -22.39
CA LEU A 12 18.53 40.97 -23.02
C LEU A 12 18.66 39.64 -22.28
N VAL A 13 18.71 39.67 -20.95
CA VAL A 13 18.75 38.45 -20.12
C VAL A 13 17.44 37.67 -20.26
N GLY A 14 16.29 38.34 -20.23
CA GLY A 14 14.99 37.71 -20.43
C GLY A 14 14.88 37.04 -21.81
N LEU A 15 15.37 37.72 -22.87
CA LEU A 15 15.40 37.17 -24.22
C LEU A 15 16.33 35.96 -24.31
N LEU A 16 17.52 36.03 -23.70
CA LEU A 16 18.47 34.92 -23.66
C LEU A 16 17.88 33.71 -22.90
N CYS A 17 17.34 33.92 -21.70
CA CYS A 17 16.74 32.84 -20.91
C CYS A 17 15.52 32.23 -21.63
N GLY A 18 14.65 33.06 -22.22
CA GLY A 18 13.52 32.61 -23.01
C GLY A 18 13.95 31.78 -24.23
N ALA A 19 15.01 32.20 -24.93
CA ALA A 19 15.56 31.46 -26.06
C ALA A 19 16.16 30.10 -25.63
N VAL A 20 16.89 30.06 -24.51
CA VAL A 20 17.48 28.83 -23.97
C VAL A 20 16.39 27.84 -23.53
N ILE A 21 15.37 28.31 -22.78
CA ILE A 21 14.26 27.46 -22.33
C ILE A 21 13.43 26.98 -23.53
N GLY A 22 13.11 27.89 -24.46
CA GLY A 22 12.34 27.57 -25.65
C GLY A 22 13.02 26.54 -26.55
N LEU A 23 14.33 26.70 -26.81
CA LEU A 23 15.09 25.73 -27.61
C LEU A 23 15.20 24.37 -26.91
N THR A 24 15.45 24.39 -25.59
CA THR A 24 15.51 23.16 -24.80
C THR A 24 14.18 22.40 -24.91
N ASN A 25 13.05 23.07 -24.66
CA ASN A 25 11.72 22.46 -24.78
C ASN A 25 11.41 21.99 -26.21
N TYR A 26 11.80 22.74 -27.24
CA TYR A 26 11.59 22.36 -28.64
C TYR A 26 12.29 21.05 -29.00
N ILE A 27 13.50 20.83 -28.48
CA ILE A 27 14.26 19.59 -28.70
C ILE A 27 13.75 18.46 -27.81
N THR A 28 13.43 18.74 -26.54
CA THR A 28 13.09 17.69 -25.56
C THR A 28 11.64 17.23 -25.65
N ALA A 29 10.68 18.12 -25.95
CA ALA A 29 9.26 17.78 -26.03
C ALA A 29 8.95 16.58 -26.96
N PRO A 30 9.46 16.51 -28.22
CA PRO A 30 9.19 15.34 -29.07
C PRO A 30 9.84 14.05 -28.54
N ILE A 31 10.99 14.15 -27.88
CA ILE A 31 11.69 13.00 -27.28
C ILE A 31 10.90 12.47 -26.08
N ILE A 32 10.41 13.36 -25.21
CA ILE A 32 9.57 13.01 -24.06
C ILE A 32 8.31 12.31 -24.54
N LYS A 33 7.64 12.87 -25.56
CA LYS A 33 6.44 12.27 -26.15
C LYS A 33 6.72 10.86 -26.67
N LYS A 34 7.77 10.69 -27.48
CA LYS A 34 8.16 9.37 -28.03
C LYS A 34 8.49 8.35 -26.93
N ASN A 35 9.18 8.79 -25.87
CA ASN A 35 9.51 7.92 -24.74
C ASN A 35 8.26 7.54 -23.92
N ALA A 36 7.31 8.47 -23.75
CA ALA A 36 6.03 8.19 -23.11
C ALA A 36 5.19 7.18 -23.91
N GLU A 37 5.10 7.35 -25.23
CA GLU A 37 4.42 6.41 -26.13
C GLU A 37 5.07 5.02 -26.09
N LYS A 38 6.41 4.96 -26.07
CA LYS A 38 7.15 3.70 -25.94
C LYS A 38 6.85 3.01 -24.60
N ARG A 39 6.90 3.74 -23.48
CA ARG A 39 6.56 3.22 -22.15
C ARG A 39 5.12 2.71 -22.08
N ALA A 40 4.18 3.46 -22.64
CA ALA A 40 2.78 3.05 -22.71
C ALA A 40 2.62 1.77 -23.54
N SER A 41 3.26 1.68 -24.70
CA SER A 41 3.22 0.46 -25.53
C SER A 41 3.83 -0.76 -24.83
N GLU A 42 4.94 -0.59 -24.11
CA GLU A 42 5.54 -1.65 -23.28
C GLU A 42 4.62 -2.06 -22.14
N ALA A 43 3.94 -1.11 -21.50
CA ALA A 43 2.93 -1.38 -20.48
C ALA A 43 1.78 -2.20 -21.06
N TYR A 44 1.23 -1.82 -22.22
CA TYR A 44 0.12 -2.55 -22.84
C TYR A 44 0.48 -4.01 -23.16
N LYS A 45 1.68 -4.24 -23.69
CA LYS A 45 2.18 -5.60 -23.95
C LYS A 45 2.37 -6.42 -22.67
N SER A 46 2.78 -5.78 -21.57
CA SER A 46 2.88 -6.47 -20.28
C SER A 46 1.52 -6.80 -19.67
N LEU A 47 0.48 -6.03 -19.99
CA LEU A 47 -0.88 -6.23 -19.49
C LEU A 47 -1.61 -7.30 -20.33
N PHE A 48 -1.44 -7.26 -21.66
CA PHE A 48 -1.99 -8.19 -22.64
C PHE A 48 -0.88 -8.75 -23.55
N SER A 49 -0.48 -10.01 -23.33
CA SER A 49 0.56 -10.69 -24.14
C SER A 49 0.16 -10.88 -25.61
N ASP A 50 -1.14 -10.93 -25.87
CA ASP A 50 -1.74 -11.34 -27.14
C ASP A 50 -2.28 -10.15 -27.96
N LEU A 51 -1.83 -8.94 -27.66
CA LEU A 51 -2.26 -7.70 -28.32
C LEU A 51 -1.73 -7.62 -29.77
N ASP A 52 -2.64 -7.47 -30.75
CA ASP A 52 -2.28 -7.17 -32.15
C ASP A 52 -2.33 -5.66 -32.46
N SER A 53 -3.35 -4.96 -31.94
CA SER A 53 -3.51 -3.52 -32.17
C SER A 53 -4.23 -2.82 -31.02
N VAL A 54 -3.89 -1.55 -30.81
CA VAL A 54 -4.52 -0.64 -29.84
C VAL A 54 -5.12 0.55 -30.58
N VAL A 55 -6.35 0.92 -30.24
CA VAL A 55 -6.99 2.16 -30.71
C VAL A 55 -7.22 3.06 -29.50
N GLU A 56 -6.50 4.19 -29.44
CA GLU A 56 -6.61 5.15 -28.34
C GLU A 56 -7.67 6.22 -28.64
N HIS A 57 -8.52 6.47 -27.65
CA HIS A 57 -9.57 7.46 -27.68
C HIS A 57 -9.36 8.45 -26.53
N GLU A 58 -9.23 9.74 -26.86
CA GLU A 58 -9.07 10.79 -25.84
C GLU A 58 -10.38 11.03 -25.07
N VAL A 59 -10.25 11.19 -23.76
CA VAL A 59 -11.34 11.56 -22.84
C VAL A 59 -11.08 12.97 -22.34
N ILE A 60 -12.08 13.83 -22.45
CA ILE A 60 -11.95 15.26 -22.14
C ILE A 60 -12.55 15.54 -20.75
N ASN A 61 -11.88 16.40 -19.97
CA ASN A 61 -12.32 16.88 -18.66
C ASN A 61 -12.48 15.80 -17.57
N SER A 62 -11.65 14.77 -17.59
CA SER A 62 -11.57 13.76 -16.53
C SER A 62 -10.12 13.51 -16.16
N SER A 63 -9.88 13.02 -14.94
CA SER A 63 -8.59 12.44 -14.54
C SER A 63 -8.22 11.26 -15.45
N VAL A 64 -9.23 10.58 -16.00
CA VAL A 64 -9.09 9.64 -17.10
C VAL A 64 -8.97 10.44 -18.40
N TYR A 65 -7.80 10.38 -19.04
CA TYR A 65 -7.52 11.21 -20.22
C TYR A 65 -7.58 10.42 -21.53
N ALA A 66 -7.61 9.09 -21.47
CA ALA A 66 -7.88 8.25 -22.63
C ALA A 66 -8.33 6.85 -22.22
N TYR A 67 -9.07 6.20 -23.12
CA TYR A 67 -9.30 4.76 -23.09
C TYR A 67 -8.83 4.12 -24.39
N ILE A 68 -8.52 2.83 -24.33
CA ILE A 68 -7.99 2.05 -25.45
C ILE A 68 -8.77 0.76 -25.58
N GLU A 69 -9.22 0.46 -26.79
CA GLU A 69 -9.74 -0.86 -27.14
C GLU A 69 -8.58 -1.81 -27.46
N VAL A 70 -8.52 -2.95 -26.77
CA VAL A 70 -7.49 -3.98 -26.96
C VAL A 70 -8.08 -5.08 -27.85
N LYS A 71 -7.51 -5.28 -29.04
CA LYS A 71 -8.00 -6.28 -30.00
C LYS A 71 -6.95 -7.32 -30.36
N LYS A 72 -7.39 -8.57 -30.48
CA LYS A 72 -6.66 -9.70 -31.09
C LYS A 72 -7.35 -10.03 -32.41
N GLY A 73 -6.71 -9.70 -33.54
CA GLY A 73 -7.39 -9.63 -34.84
C GLY A 73 -8.59 -8.67 -34.83
N ASN A 74 -9.79 -9.20 -35.04
CA ASN A 74 -11.06 -8.44 -34.99
C ASN A 74 -11.83 -8.62 -33.66
N GLU A 75 -11.31 -9.43 -32.73
CA GLU A 75 -11.96 -9.71 -31.46
C GLU A 75 -11.48 -8.69 -30.41
N LEU A 76 -12.43 -8.00 -29.75
CA LEU A 76 -12.16 -7.18 -28.58
C LEU A 76 -11.87 -8.11 -27.40
N ILE A 77 -10.69 -7.97 -26.79
CA ILE A 77 -10.24 -8.82 -25.67
C ILE A 77 -10.14 -8.05 -24.35
N GLY A 78 -10.36 -6.73 -24.37
CA GLY A 78 -10.40 -5.89 -23.18
C GLY A 78 -10.30 -4.40 -23.46
N TYR A 79 -10.20 -3.63 -22.39
CA TYR A 79 -10.04 -2.18 -22.42
C TYR A 79 -8.87 -1.74 -21.52
N ILE A 80 -8.20 -0.66 -21.89
CA ILE A 80 -7.20 0.00 -21.04
C ILE A 80 -7.61 1.44 -20.83
N PHE A 81 -7.59 1.92 -19.59
CA PHE A 81 -7.86 3.30 -19.23
C PHE A 81 -6.57 3.94 -18.73
N LYS A 82 -6.26 5.14 -19.23
CA LYS A 82 -5.13 5.95 -18.76
C LYS A 82 -5.67 7.04 -17.84
N ALA A 83 -5.16 7.10 -16.62
CA ALA A 83 -5.55 8.09 -15.64
C ALA A 83 -4.33 8.82 -15.08
N LYS A 84 -4.48 10.13 -14.88
CA LYS A 84 -3.42 11.02 -14.42
C LYS A 84 -3.96 12.00 -13.39
N GLY A 85 -3.23 12.16 -12.31
CA GLY A 85 -3.56 13.12 -11.26
C GLY A 85 -2.31 13.60 -10.54
N SER A 86 -2.46 14.64 -9.73
CA SER A 86 -1.37 15.19 -8.95
C SER A 86 -1.84 15.67 -7.57
N ASN A 87 -0.96 15.54 -6.58
CA ASN A 87 -1.15 16.13 -5.25
C ASN A 87 0.14 16.88 -4.83
N GLN A 88 0.26 17.23 -3.54
CA GLN A 88 1.46 17.91 -3.01
C GLN A 88 2.77 17.11 -3.13
N ARG A 89 2.70 15.81 -3.43
CA ARG A 89 3.84 14.90 -3.63
C ARG A 89 4.21 14.72 -5.10
N GLY A 90 3.43 15.28 -6.01
CA GLY A 90 3.72 15.26 -7.44
C GLY A 90 2.65 14.52 -8.25
N LEU A 91 3.03 14.13 -9.46
CA LEU A 91 2.20 13.45 -10.44
C LEU A 91 2.17 11.94 -10.20
N ILE A 92 1.03 11.32 -10.53
CA ILE A 92 0.90 9.90 -10.85
C ILE A 92 0.20 9.77 -12.20
N ASP A 93 0.79 9.01 -13.12
CA ASP A 93 0.22 8.57 -14.39
C ASP A 93 0.16 7.04 -14.37
N LEU A 94 -1.04 6.48 -14.51
CA LEU A 94 -1.27 5.05 -14.40
C LEU A 94 -2.18 4.55 -15.51
N VAL A 95 -2.08 3.25 -15.77
CA VAL A 95 -2.97 2.51 -16.67
C VAL A 95 -3.67 1.40 -15.92
N VAL A 96 -4.96 1.26 -16.19
CA VAL A 96 -5.81 0.19 -15.65
C VAL A 96 -6.32 -0.61 -16.83
N ALA A 97 -6.05 -1.90 -16.86
CA ALA A 97 -6.51 -2.84 -17.86
C ALA A 97 -7.66 -3.69 -17.29
N TYR A 98 -8.72 -3.82 -18.07
CA TYR A 98 -9.80 -4.78 -17.86
C TYR A 98 -9.78 -5.79 -19.00
N ASP A 99 -9.73 -7.08 -18.69
CA ASP A 99 -10.02 -8.11 -19.69
C ASP A 99 -11.53 -8.41 -19.77
N ASN A 100 -11.95 -9.16 -20.79
CA ASN A 100 -13.35 -9.58 -20.95
C ASN A 100 -13.85 -10.52 -19.83
N SER A 101 -12.96 -11.01 -18.97
CA SER A 101 -13.28 -11.84 -17.80
C SER A 101 -13.41 -11.02 -16.51
N GLY A 102 -13.26 -9.69 -16.60
CA GLY A 102 -13.36 -8.79 -15.45
C GLY A 102 -12.10 -8.71 -14.59
N ASN A 103 -10.99 -9.33 -15.01
CA ASN A 103 -9.74 -9.20 -14.29
C ASN A 103 -9.14 -7.81 -14.52
N VAL A 104 -8.66 -7.22 -13.43
CA VAL A 104 -8.06 -5.89 -13.41
C VAL A 104 -6.56 -6.00 -13.19
N LYS A 105 -5.78 -5.32 -14.04
CA LYS A 105 -4.34 -5.09 -13.85
C LYS A 105 -4.04 -3.61 -13.85
N VAL A 106 -3.11 -3.16 -13.02
CA VAL A 106 -2.80 -1.74 -12.84
C VAL A 106 -1.30 -1.51 -12.89
N LYS A 107 -0.87 -0.56 -13.72
CA LYS A 107 0.55 -0.22 -13.85
C LYS A 107 0.77 1.28 -13.82
N ILE A 108 1.71 1.73 -13.00
CA ILE A 108 2.14 3.12 -12.97
C ILE A 108 3.10 3.34 -14.15
N LEU A 109 2.77 4.29 -15.04
CA LEU A 109 3.58 4.68 -16.18
C LEU A 109 4.65 5.72 -15.81
N GLU A 110 4.27 6.64 -14.92
CA GLU A 110 5.10 7.77 -14.51
C GLU A 110 4.68 8.23 -13.13
N THR A 111 5.66 8.66 -12.32
CA THR A 111 5.37 9.31 -11.05
C THR A 111 6.51 10.22 -10.64
N ASP A 112 6.15 11.37 -10.07
CA ASP A 112 7.10 12.30 -9.42
C ASP A 112 7.23 12.02 -7.92
N HIS A 113 6.46 11.06 -7.39
CA HIS A 113 6.54 10.71 -5.98
C HIS A 113 7.90 10.07 -5.70
N THR A 114 8.51 10.41 -4.57
CA THR A 114 9.76 9.80 -4.13
C THR A 114 9.61 8.29 -4.12
N ALA A 115 10.56 7.56 -4.70
CA ALA A 115 10.49 6.11 -4.89
C ALA A 115 9.91 5.39 -3.67
N THR A 116 10.45 5.66 -2.47
CA THR A 116 10.04 5.07 -1.19
C THR A 116 8.56 5.17 -0.82
N PHE A 117 7.76 6.01 -1.48
CA PHE A 117 6.34 6.16 -1.17
C PHE A 117 5.44 5.31 -2.08
N TYR A 118 5.76 5.16 -3.36
CA TYR A 118 4.87 4.38 -4.25
C TYR A 118 5.27 2.91 -4.37
N VAL A 119 6.52 2.52 -4.04
CA VAL A 119 6.93 1.09 -4.14
C VAL A 119 6.08 0.19 -3.26
N ASP A 120 5.64 0.67 -2.10
CA ASP A 120 4.80 -0.10 -1.17
C ASP A 120 3.45 -0.49 -1.80
N TYR A 121 3.01 0.28 -2.81
CA TYR A 121 1.79 0.02 -3.55
C TYR A 121 1.99 -0.80 -4.82
N VAL A 122 3.22 -1.00 -5.30
CA VAL A 122 3.46 -1.60 -6.62
C VAL A 122 3.98 -3.02 -6.48
N ASP A 123 3.17 -3.99 -6.90
CA ASP A 123 3.68 -5.32 -7.22
C ASP A 123 4.21 -5.32 -8.67
N SER A 124 5.53 -5.20 -8.78
CA SER A 124 6.21 -5.15 -10.07
C SER A 124 6.17 -6.46 -10.85
N GLU A 125 5.99 -7.60 -10.18
CA GLU A 125 5.97 -8.91 -10.84
C GLU A 125 4.64 -9.13 -11.54
N ASN A 126 3.54 -8.75 -10.88
CA ASN A 126 2.19 -9.00 -11.38
C ASN A 126 1.54 -7.81 -12.10
N ASN A 127 2.21 -6.65 -12.15
CA ASN A 127 1.63 -5.40 -12.66
C ASN A 127 0.27 -5.11 -12.01
N THR A 128 0.24 -5.15 -10.68
CA THR A 128 -0.94 -4.83 -9.87
C THR A 128 -0.54 -3.89 -8.74
N LEU A 129 -1.56 -3.31 -8.10
CA LEU A 129 -1.37 -2.60 -6.84
C LEU A 129 -1.59 -3.56 -5.67
N VAL A 130 -0.72 -3.49 -4.66
CA VAL A 130 -0.89 -4.23 -3.40
C VAL A 130 -2.09 -3.67 -2.64
N GLY A 131 -2.96 -4.53 -2.11
CA GLY A 131 -4.18 -4.13 -1.41
C GLY A 131 -5.31 -3.62 -2.32
N LEU A 132 -5.23 -3.86 -3.63
CA LEU A 132 -6.31 -3.54 -4.56
C LEU A 132 -7.34 -4.66 -4.60
N ASN A 133 -8.57 -4.35 -4.19
CA ASN A 133 -9.71 -5.19 -4.52
C ASN A 133 -10.04 -5.01 -6.01
N LYS A 134 -9.66 -5.99 -6.83
CA LYS A 134 -9.83 -5.96 -8.30
C LYS A 134 -11.30 -5.83 -8.74
N LYS A 135 -12.26 -6.28 -7.91
CA LYS A 135 -13.70 -6.22 -8.21
C LYS A 135 -14.28 -4.84 -7.93
N THR A 136 -13.94 -4.23 -6.80
CA THR A 136 -14.51 -2.93 -6.40
C THR A 136 -13.66 -1.74 -6.83
N LEU A 137 -12.42 -1.98 -7.24
CA LEU A 137 -11.33 -1.01 -7.42
C LEU A 137 -11.06 -0.16 -6.17
N VAL A 138 -11.34 -0.71 -5.00
CA VAL A 138 -10.98 -0.11 -3.73
C VAL A 138 -9.56 -0.53 -3.39
N LEU A 139 -8.72 0.46 -3.11
CA LEU A 139 -7.33 0.27 -2.72
C LEU A 139 -7.16 0.56 -1.23
N ASP A 140 -6.57 -0.39 -0.51
CA ASP A 140 -6.29 -0.22 0.91
C ASP A 140 -5.32 0.92 1.18
N ASN A 141 -5.49 1.58 2.32
CA ASN A 141 -4.55 2.61 2.71
C ASN A 141 -3.32 1.98 3.36
N ILE A 142 -2.13 2.29 2.83
CA ILE A 142 -0.86 1.94 3.43
C ILE A 142 -0.46 3.13 4.30
N ALA A 143 -0.43 2.92 5.60
CA ALA A 143 -0.08 3.98 6.54
C ALA A 143 1.30 4.58 6.22
N GLY A 144 1.46 5.89 6.44
CA GLY A 144 2.65 6.66 6.06
C GLY A 144 2.79 7.02 4.59
N VAL A 145 1.89 6.52 3.75
CA VAL A 145 1.81 6.87 2.33
C VAL A 145 0.42 7.33 1.91
N THR A 146 -0.38 7.79 2.89
CA THR A 146 -1.79 8.16 2.74
C THR A 146 -2.05 9.09 1.56
N GLN A 147 -1.21 10.11 1.35
CA GLN A 147 -1.40 11.04 0.22
C GLN A 147 -1.27 10.36 -1.15
N THR A 148 -0.35 9.41 -1.31
CA THR A 148 -0.22 8.59 -2.53
C THR A 148 -1.41 7.65 -2.65
N GLY A 149 -1.79 6.98 -1.56
CA GLY A 149 -2.94 6.06 -1.52
C GLY A 149 -4.25 6.74 -1.87
N ASP A 150 -4.49 7.94 -1.34
CA ASP A 150 -5.69 8.75 -1.62
C ASP A 150 -5.74 9.17 -3.09
N LEU A 151 -4.61 9.58 -3.66
CA LEU A 151 -4.54 9.93 -5.09
C LEU A 151 -4.79 8.70 -5.97
N LEU A 152 -4.19 7.54 -5.63
CA LEU A 152 -4.43 6.28 -6.34
C LEU A 152 -5.91 5.87 -6.23
N ARG A 153 -6.52 5.93 -5.04
CA ARG A 153 -7.95 5.66 -4.83
C ARG A 153 -8.84 6.57 -5.68
N ALA A 154 -8.54 7.87 -5.71
CA ALA A 154 -9.29 8.82 -6.52
C ALA A 154 -9.20 8.49 -8.02
N LEU A 155 -7.99 8.20 -8.52
CA LEU A 155 -7.79 7.83 -9.93
C LEU A 155 -8.48 6.50 -10.28
N LEU A 156 -8.42 5.50 -9.40
CA LEU A 156 -9.08 4.21 -9.60
C LEU A 156 -10.61 4.34 -9.59
N ALA A 157 -11.15 5.20 -8.72
CA ALA A 157 -12.58 5.51 -8.69
C ALA A 157 -13.04 6.20 -9.98
N ASP A 158 -12.28 7.19 -10.47
CA ASP A 158 -12.56 7.87 -11.74
C ASP A 158 -12.48 6.90 -12.93
N VAL A 159 -11.48 6.01 -12.93
CA VAL A 159 -11.37 4.94 -13.94
C VAL A 159 -12.58 4.03 -13.92
N LYS A 160 -13.02 3.59 -12.74
CA LYS A 160 -14.19 2.72 -12.61
C LYS A 160 -15.44 3.36 -13.22
N ILE A 161 -15.70 4.63 -12.89
CA ILE A 161 -16.84 5.39 -13.43
C ILE A 161 -16.74 5.51 -14.96
N GLU A 162 -15.54 5.72 -15.51
CA GLU A 162 -15.36 5.77 -16.96
C GLU A 162 -15.52 4.39 -17.61
N ALA A 163 -15.02 3.32 -16.98
CA ALA A 163 -15.08 1.96 -17.47
C ALA A 163 -16.52 1.42 -17.56
N GLU A 164 -17.38 1.78 -16.60
CA GLU A 164 -18.81 1.44 -16.59
C GLU A 164 -19.58 1.95 -17.82
N LYS A 165 -19.02 2.87 -18.62
CA LYS A 165 -19.61 3.32 -19.88
C LYS A 165 -19.38 2.36 -21.06
N TYR A 166 -18.35 1.53 -20.99
CA TYR A 166 -17.90 0.66 -22.08
C TYR A 166 -17.95 -0.82 -21.73
N ILE A 167 -17.92 -1.14 -20.44
CA ILE A 167 -17.93 -2.49 -19.88
C ILE A 167 -19.23 -2.68 -19.11
N ASP A 168 -20.04 -3.65 -19.51
CA ASP A 168 -21.18 -4.09 -18.72
C ASP A 168 -20.71 -5.12 -17.69
N PHE A 169 -20.46 -4.66 -16.47
CA PHE A 169 -20.04 -5.51 -15.36
C PHE A 169 -21.11 -6.51 -14.92
N SER A 170 -22.35 -6.43 -15.43
CA SER A 170 -23.43 -7.38 -15.14
C SER A 170 -23.42 -8.64 -16.03
N GLU A 171 -22.70 -8.59 -17.16
CA GLU A 171 -22.56 -9.73 -18.09
C GLU A 171 -21.25 -10.52 -17.90
N ILE A 172 -20.36 -10.06 -17.03
CA ILE A 172 -19.15 -10.81 -16.66
C ILE A 172 -19.62 -12.04 -15.89
N PRO A 173 -19.45 -13.27 -16.43
CA PRO A 173 -19.84 -14.47 -15.71
C PRO A 173 -19.14 -14.46 -14.36
N GLU A 174 -19.85 -14.84 -13.29
CA GLU A 174 -19.20 -15.12 -12.01
C GLU A 174 -18.10 -16.14 -12.28
N THR A 175 -16.86 -15.66 -12.40
CA THR A 175 -15.68 -16.49 -12.44
C THR A 175 -15.76 -17.33 -11.16
N PRO A 176 -15.65 -18.67 -11.24
CA PRO A 176 -15.60 -19.48 -10.02
C PRO A 176 -14.56 -18.84 -9.13
N GLU A 177 -14.93 -18.52 -7.89
CA GLU A 177 -14.07 -17.87 -6.90
C GLU A 177 -12.65 -18.40 -7.09
N GLU A 178 -11.78 -17.55 -7.64
CA GLU A 178 -10.35 -17.82 -7.61
C GLU A 178 -10.08 -18.02 -6.11
N PRO A 179 -9.55 -19.18 -5.69
CA PRO A 179 -9.50 -19.51 -4.27
C PRO A 179 -8.85 -18.34 -3.58
N GLU A 180 -9.57 -17.72 -2.64
CA GLU A 180 -9.04 -16.67 -1.80
C GLU A 180 -7.65 -17.16 -1.37
N GLU A 181 -6.59 -16.39 -1.70
CA GLU A 181 -5.29 -16.69 -1.11
C GLU A 181 -5.57 -16.84 0.38
N PRO A 182 -5.28 -18.01 0.98
CA PRO A 182 -5.78 -18.32 2.30
C PRO A 182 -5.39 -17.15 3.20
N GLU A 183 -6.38 -16.49 3.82
CA GLU A 183 -6.12 -15.51 4.87
C GLU A 183 -5.06 -16.14 5.76
N LEU A 184 -3.84 -15.59 5.72
CA LEU A 184 -2.72 -16.14 6.46
C LEU A 184 -3.15 -16.14 7.91
N ASP A 185 -3.51 -17.32 8.41
CA ASP A 185 -4.00 -17.45 9.76
C ASP A 185 -2.87 -17.03 10.69
N ILE A 186 -3.01 -15.83 11.25
CA ILE A 186 -1.95 -15.20 12.03
C ILE A 186 -1.58 -16.04 13.26
N TYR A 187 -2.47 -16.93 13.69
CA TYR A 187 -2.22 -17.89 14.76
C TYR A 187 -1.39 -19.09 14.29
N GLU A 188 -1.50 -19.54 13.03
CA GLU A 188 -0.61 -20.56 12.46
C GLU A 188 0.83 -20.08 12.38
N GLN A 189 1.05 -18.78 12.21
CA GLN A 189 2.39 -18.19 12.24
C GLN A 189 2.99 -18.15 13.66
N LEU A 190 2.18 -18.23 14.71
CA LEU A 190 2.62 -18.24 16.11
C LEU A 190 2.77 -19.67 16.65
N PHE A 191 1.89 -20.58 16.27
CA PHE A 191 1.85 -21.96 16.72
C PHE A 191 1.73 -22.93 15.55
N ILE A 192 2.83 -23.62 15.25
CA ILE A 192 2.85 -24.70 14.26
C ILE A 192 1.92 -25.83 14.76
N ASN A 193 1.08 -26.37 13.88
CA ASN A 193 0.06 -27.39 14.16
C ASN A 193 -1.13 -26.93 15.02
N LYS A 194 -1.44 -25.62 15.03
CA LYS A 194 -2.66 -25.15 15.70
C LYS A 194 -3.92 -25.62 14.95
N GLU A 195 -4.92 -26.03 15.72
CA GLU A 195 -6.23 -26.46 15.19
C GLU A 195 -7.34 -25.54 15.72
N THR A 196 -7.37 -25.30 17.03
CA THR A 196 -8.40 -24.44 17.65
C THR A 196 -7.78 -23.32 18.49
N VAL A 197 -8.49 -22.19 18.51
CA VAL A 197 -8.20 -21.02 19.35
C VAL A 197 -9.48 -20.70 20.12
N GLU A 198 -9.41 -20.77 21.45
CA GLU A 198 -10.56 -20.54 22.33
C GLU A 198 -10.29 -19.36 23.25
N GLU A 199 -11.21 -18.40 23.29
CA GLU A 199 -11.12 -17.24 24.18
C GLU A 199 -11.27 -17.66 25.66
N ASP A 200 -10.33 -17.21 26.49
CA ASP A 200 -10.38 -17.40 27.94
C ASP A 200 -11.26 -16.32 28.57
N THR A 201 -12.56 -16.58 28.64
CA THR A 201 -13.54 -15.65 29.24
C THR A 201 -13.35 -15.41 30.75
N SER A 202 -12.46 -16.16 31.41
CA SER A 202 -12.10 -15.94 32.81
C SER A 202 -10.96 -14.94 32.99
N PHE A 203 -10.29 -14.54 31.89
CA PHE A 203 -9.22 -13.57 31.90
C PHE A 203 -9.73 -12.16 32.24
N ALA A 204 -9.16 -11.55 33.27
CA ALA A 204 -9.44 -10.17 33.63
C ALA A 204 -8.64 -9.23 32.72
N ALA A 205 -9.29 -8.73 31.66
CA ALA A 205 -8.70 -7.77 30.75
C ALA A 205 -8.20 -6.52 31.49
N THR A 206 -7.05 -6.01 31.05
CA THR A 206 -6.47 -4.75 31.49
C THR A 206 -6.63 -3.70 30.39
N GLU A 207 -6.22 -2.46 30.66
CA GLU A 207 -6.22 -1.39 29.66
C GLU A 207 -5.40 -1.74 28.41
N LYS A 208 -4.28 -2.47 28.59
CA LYS A 208 -3.30 -2.75 27.53
C LYS A 208 -3.27 -4.21 27.06
N VAL A 209 -3.72 -5.15 27.89
CA VAL A 209 -3.84 -6.57 27.55
C VAL A 209 -5.33 -6.91 27.58
N THR A 210 -5.94 -6.96 26.40
CA THR A 210 -7.39 -6.92 26.24
C THR A 210 -8.01 -8.31 26.11
N LYS A 211 -7.23 -9.29 25.63
CA LYS A 211 -7.72 -10.64 25.36
C LYS A 211 -6.65 -11.67 25.68
N LYS A 212 -7.09 -12.85 26.13
CA LYS A 212 -6.30 -14.07 26.24
C LYS A 212 -7.04 -15.20 25.55
N GLU A 213 -6.32 -15.97 24.74
CA GLU A 213 -6.83 -17.10 24.00
C GLU A 213 -5.94 -18.32 24.24
N THR A 214 -6.54 -19.50 24.27
CA THR A 214 -5.85 -20.79 24.42
C THR A 214 -5.76 -21.45 23.04
N VAL A 215 -4.55 -21.81 22.64
CA VAL A 215 -4.28 -22.47 21.36
C VAL A 215 -4.09 -23.97 21.59
N LYS A 216 -4.80 -24.80 20.83
CA LYS A 216 -4.74 -26.27 20.94
C LYS A 216 -4.43 -26.94 19.60
N ASP A 217 -3.81 -28.12 19.68
CA ASP A 217 -3.59 -29.00 18.53
C ASP A 217 -4.84 -29.85 18.19
N VAL A 218 -4.74 -30.66 17.13
CA VAL A 218 -5.79 -31.58 16.68
C VAL A 218 -6.25 -32.60 17.74
N ASN A 219 -5.43 -32.87 18.74
CA ASN A 219 -5.74 -33.80 19.83
C ASN A 219 -6.29 -33.09 21.08
N GLY A 220 -6.42 -31.75 21.03
CA GLY A 220 -6.86 -30.92 22.14
C GLY A 220 -5.76 -30.62 23.18
N TYR A 221 -4.48 -30.90 22.88
CA TYR A 221 -3.38 -30.50 23.74
C TYR A 221 -3.12 -29.01 23.62
N ILE A 222 -2.90 -28.35 24.76
CA ILE A 222 -2.59 -26.92 24.81
C ILE A 222 -1.18 -26.70 24.29
N LEU A 223 -1.06 -25.99 23.16
CA LEU A 223 0.21 -25.56 22.59
C LEU A 223 0.74 -24.30 23.27
N GLY A 224 -0.17 -23.43 23.73
CA GLY A 224 0.15 -22.21 24.45
C GLY A 224 -1.03 -21.26 24.52
N TYR A 225 -0.72 -19.99 24.76
CA TYR A 225 -1.67 -18.90 24.88
C TYR A 225 -1.32 -17.77 23.93
N VAL A 226 -2.33 -17.09 23.41
CA VAL A 226 -2.17 -15.84 22.66
C VAL A 226 -2.78 -14.71 23.45
N TYR A 227 -2.01 -13.64 23.61
CA TYR A 227 -2.48 -12.41 24.22
C TYR A 227 -2.67 -11.36 23.13
N THR A 228 -3.81 -10.67 23.16
CA THR A 228 -4.02 -9.45 22.37
C THR A 228 -3.68 -8.25 23.23
N LEU A 229 -2.74 -7.43 22.74
CA LEU A 229 -2.26 -6.24 23.40
C LEU A 229 -2.65 -5.04 22.56
N HIS A 230 -3.27 -4.03 23.14
CA HIS A 230 -3.65 -2.80 22.44
C HIS A 230 -3.10 -1.58 23.17
N GLY A 231 -2.41 -0.70 22.44
CA GLY A 231 -1.81 0.50 23.01
C GLY A 231 -2.01 1.71 22.11
N THR A 232 -2.18 2.87 22.73
CA THR A 232 -2.34 4.15 22.04
C THR A 232 -1.30 5.17 22.52
N SER A 233 -1.04 6.18 21.70
CA SER A 233 -0.22 7.35 22.00
C SER A 233 -0.85 8.58 21.38
N THR A 234 -0.90 9.68 22.12
CA THR A 234 -1.31 10.99 21.59
C THR A 234 -0.14 11.75 20.97
N THR A 235 1.05 11.14 20.92
CA THR A 235 2.21 11.75 20.27
C THR A 235 2.00 11.70 18.75
N PRO A 236 2.01 12.84 18.05
CA PRO A 236 1.90 12.89 16.59
C PRO A 236 3.03 12.10 15.92
N LEU A 237 2.74 11.33 14.88
CA LEU A 237 3.76 10.64 14.08
C LEU A 237 4.58 11.60 13.22
N HIS A 238 4.00 12.75 12.86
CA HIS A 238 4.58 13.80 12.03
C HIS A 238 3.85 15.13 12.27
N ASP A 239 4.46 16.25 11.86
CA ASP A 239 3.94 17.62 12.09
C ASP A 239 2.56 17.90 11.46
N TYR A 240 2.06 16.99 10.61
CA TYR A 240 0.78 17.07 9.91
C TYR A 240 -0.16 15.90 10.26
N ASP A 241 0.13 15.19 11.34
CA ASP A 241 -0.73 14.11 11.82
C ASP A 241 -2.02 14.69 12.42
N GLU A 242 -3.13 14.55 11.67
CA GLU A 242 -4.47 14.93 12.13
C GLU A 242 -5.14 13.82 12.96
N SER A 243 -4.49 12.67 13.17
CA SER A 243 -5.04 11.60 14.00
C SER A 243 -5.12 12.01 15.47
N GLU A 244 -6.27 11.80 16.10
CA GLU A 244 -6.48 12.12 17.53
C GLU A 244 -5.65 11.20 18.44
N SER A 245 -5.28 10.01 17.95
CA SER A 245 -4.38 9.06 18.62
C SER A 245 -3.77 8.07 17.63
N ASN A 246 -2.53 7.68 17.91
CA ASN A 246 -1.77 6.64 17.22
C ASN A 246 -1.85 5.33 17.98
N TYR A 247 -2.00 4.20 17.29
CA TYR A 247 -2.25 2.91 17.95
C TYR A 247 -1.53 1.73 17.30
N ILE A 248 -1.20 0.73 18.14
CA ILE A 248 -0.67 -0.57 17.73
C ILE A 248 -1.41 -1.65 18.52
N THR A 249 -1.89 -2.67 17.80
CA THR A 249 -2.42 -3.91 18.35
C THR A 249 -1.47 -5.06 18.02
N LEU A 250 -0.99 -5.76 19.03
CA LEU A 250 -0.09 -6.92 18.90
C LEU A 250 -0.80 -8.21 19.31
N LEU A 251 -0.47 -9.29 18.63
CA LEU A 251 -0.66 -10.65 19.11
C LEU A 251 0.68 -11.19 19.61
N VAL A 252 0.72 -11.62 20.85
CA VAL A 252 1.90 -12.25 21.46
C VAL A 252 1.55 -13.69 21.82
N GLY A 253 2.19 -14.63 21.13
CA GLY A 253 2.11 -16.05 21.46
C GLY A 253 3.08 -16.40 22.58
N VAL A 254 2.61 -17.17 23.55
CA VAL A 254 3.36 -17.57 24.75
C VAL A 254 3.16 -19.08 25.01
N ASP A 255 4.21 -19.82 25.31
CA ASP A 255 4.14 -21.25 25.65
C ASP A 255 3.72 -21.49 27.11
N GLY A 256 3.62 -22.76 27.51
CA GLY A 256 3.26 -23.16 28.87
C GLY A 256 4.27 -22.77 29.96
N ASP A 257 5.50 -22.39 29.58
CA ASP A 257 6.57 -21.93 30.48
C ASP A 257 6.67 -20.40 30.50
N ASN A 258 5.68 -19.68 29.94
CA ASN A 258 5.68 -18.23 29.77
C ASN A 258 6.81 -17.69 28.88
N LYS A 259 7.33 -18.49 27.94
CA LYS A 259 8.26 -18.00 26.91
C LYS A 259 7.51 -17.55 25.67
N ILE A 260 7.98 -16.48 25.05
CA ILE A 260 7.37 -15.93 23.84
C ILE A 260 7.69 -16.88 22.67
N VAL A 261 6.66 -17.36 21.97
CA VAL A 261 6.84 -18.15 20.74
C VAL A 261 6.82 -17.28 19.48
N GLY A 262 6.23 -16.08 19.57
CA GLY A 262 6.23 -15.10 18.50
C GLY A 262 5.42 -13.85 18.83
N VAL A 263 5.68 -12.78 18.07
CA VAL A 263 4.92 -11.53 18.13
C VAL A 263 4.52 -11.14 16.71
N LYS A 264 3.25 -10.77 16.53
CA LYS A 264 2.69 -10.31 15.27
C LYS A 264 1.91 -9.02 15.48
N VAL A 265 1.97 -8.14 14.50
CA VAL A 265 1.15 -6.92 14.49
C VAL A 265 -0.19 -7.28 13.88
N LEU A 266 -1.27 -7.08 14.63
CA LEU A 266 -2.64 -7.38 14.19
C LEU A 266 -3.24 -6.20 13.45
N ASP A 267 -3.10 -5.00 14.02
CA ASP A 267 -3.64 -3.77 13.44
C ASP A 267 -2.86 -2.55 13.92
N THR A 268 -2.72 -1.52 13.08
CA THR A 268 -2.03 -0.27 13.41
C THR A 268 -2.32 0.82 12.39
N ASN A 269 -2.36 2.08 12.85
CA ASN A 269 -2.33 3.25 11.97
C ASN A 269 -0.90 3.80 11.72
N HIS A 270 0.13 3.16 12.27
CA HIS A 270 1.52 3.51 12.03
C HIS A 270 1.97 3.01 10.65
N THR A 271 2.87 3.75 10.00
CA THR A 271 3.48 3.34 8.73
C THR A 271 4.10 1.93 8.82
N PRO A 272 3.73 0.98 7.93
CA PRO A 272 4.22 -0.39 8.03
C PRO A 272 5.75 -0.47 7.99
N LYS A 273 6.42 0.38 7.21
CA LYS A 273 7.89 0.46 7.20
C LYS A 273 8.50 0.73 8.58
N PHE A 274 7.93 1.65 9.36
CA PHE A 274 8.45 1.97 10.70
C PHE A 274 8.10 0.88 11.71
N VAL A 275 6.94 0.24 11.55
CA VAL A 275 6.56 -0.91 12.36
C VAL A 275 7.46 -2.11 12.07
N ASN A 276 7.80 -2.34 10.80
CA ASN A 276 8.68 -3.43 10.35
C ASN A 276 10.12 -3.31 10.86
N TYR A 277 10.57 -2.11 11.27
CA TYR A 277 11.86 -1.98 11.96
C TYR A 277 11.90 -2.74 13.28
N HIS A 278 10.74 -3.02 13.88
CA HIS A 278 10.62 -3.82 15.10
C HIS A 278 10.59 -5.33 14.85
N ASN A 279 10.55 -5.81 13.60
CA ASN A 279 10.55 -7.25 13.32
C ASN A 279 11.80 -7.93 13.87
N VAL A 280 12.97 -7.28 13.79
CA VAL A 280 14.22 -7.78 14.39
C VAL A 280 14.10 -7.90 15.90
N TYR A 281 13.44 -6.93 16.54
CA TYR A 281 13.16 -6.99 17.97
C TYR A 281 12.17 -8.12 18.29
N PHE A 282 11.08 -8.27 17.55
CA PHE A 282 10.11 -9.36 17.72
C PHE A 282 10.74 -10.75 17.55
N GLU A 283 11.61 -10.93 16.56
CA GLU A 283 12.37 -12.16 16.38
C GLU A 283 13.31 -12.44 17.56
N SER A 284 13.91 -11.40 18.15
CA SER A 284 14.78 -11.54 19.33
C SER A 284 14.04 -11.96 20.60
N LEU A 285 12.71 -11.79 20.64
CA LEU A 285 11.89 -12.21 21.77
C LEU A 285 11.58 -13.71 21.75
N ILE A 286 11.72 -14.38 20.61
CA ILE A 286 11.36 -15.80 20.48
C ILE A 286 12.24 -16.65 21.41
N GLY A 287 11.60 -17.44 22.26
CA GLY A 287 12.23 -18.29 23.28
C GLY A 287 12.59 -17.56 24.58
N VAL A 288 12.38 -16.25 24.67
CA VAL A 288 12.65 -15.44 25.87
C VAL A 288 11.45 -15.52 26.82
N LEU A 289 11.70 -15.68 28.12
CA LEU A 289 10.66 -15.56 29.15
C LEU A 289 10.05 -14.17 29.09
N VAL A 290 8.72 -14.05 29.13
CA VAL A 290 8.06 -12.74 29.04
C VAL A 290 8.60 -11.76 30.10
N SER A 291 8.81 -12.24 31.33
CA SER A 291 9.37 -11.46 32.44
C SER A 291 10.78 -10.92 32.18
N GLU A 292 11.54 -11.55 31.29
CA GLU A 292 12.92 -11.20 30.92
C GLU A 292 13.02 -10.51 29.55
N ALA A 293 11.89 -10.22 28.89
CA ALA A 293 11.89 -9.64 27.55
C ALA A 293 12.71 -8.32 27.51
N PRO A 294 13.73 -8.23 26.62
CA PRO A 294 14.62 -7.08 26.53
C PRO A 294 13.88 -5.80 26.15
N ILE A 295 14.54 -4.66 26.36
CA ILE A 295 13.99 -3.36 25.95
C ILE A 295 14.19 -3.21 24.45
N ASP A 296 13.13 -2.81 23.75
CA ASP A 296 13.21 -2.38 22.35
C ASP A 296 14.07 -1.11 22.23
N ASP A 297 15.22 -1.23 21.54
CA ASP A 297 16.17 -0.14 21.29
C ASP A 297 16.15 0.38 19.85
N VAL A 298 15.18 -0.06 19.03
CA VAL A 298 15.09 0.27 17.60
C VAL A 298 15.11 1.78 17.38
N ALA A 299 16.05 2.24 16.54
CA ALA A 299 16.20 3.65 16.21
C ALA A 299 15.29 4.05 15.03
N GLY A 300 14.79 5.29 15.03
CA GLY A 300 14.01 5.84 13.92
C GLY A 300 12.50 5.56 13.94
N ALA A 301 11.99 4.81 14.94
CA ALA A 301 10.57 4.53 15.13
C ALA A 301 10.11 4.85 16.57
N THR A 302 10.43 6.05 17.06
CA THR A 302 10.31 6.41 18.48
C THR A 302 8.89 6.24 19.06
N VAL A 303 7.85 6.61 18.31
CA VAL A 303 6.44 6.49 18.78
C VAL A 303 6.03 5.02 18.84
N SER A 304 6.26 4.26 17.77
CA SER A 304 5.99 2.81 17.73
C SER A 304 6.71 2.07 18.86
N ARG A 305 8.00 2.35 19.03
CA ARG A 305 8.84 1.82 20.12
C ARG A 305 8.24 2.10 21.50
N GLY A 306 7.75 3.32 21.71
CA GLY A 306 7.13 3.72 22.97
C GLY A 306 5.91 2.85 23.28
N ILE A 307 5.01 2.70 22.30
CA ILE A 307 3.80 1.88 22.44
C ILE A 307 4.16 0.40 22.64
N ILE A 308 5.05 -0.16 21.80
CA ILE A 308 5.48 -1.56 21.88
C ILE A 308 6.10 -1.88 23.24
N ARG A 309 6.98 -1.01 23.76
CA ARG A 309 7.59 -1.19 25.09
C ARG A 309 6.53 -1.26 26.18
N ASP A 310 5.61 -0.30 26.15
CA ASP A 310 4.50 -0.21 27.10
C ASP A 310 3.59 -1.45 27.06
N LEU A 311 3.37 -2.01 25.87
CA LEU A 311 2.57 -3.23 25.70
C LEU A 311 3.29 -4.45 26.27
N ILE A 312 4.57 -4.64 25.94
CA ILE A 312 5.35 -5.78 26.47
C ILE A 312 5.48 -5.68 28.00
N ASP A 313 5.67 -4.49 28.55
CA ASP A 313 5.71 -4.29 30.01
C ASP A 313 4.35 -4.55 30.68
N ALA A 314 3.23 -4.22 30.01
CA ALA A 314 1.91 -4.59 30.50
C ALA A 314 1.69 -6.11 30.50
N LEU A 315 2.16 -6.80 29.46
CA LEU A 315 2.09 -8.27 29.41
C LEU A 315 2.94 -8.91 30.51
N LYS A 316 4.14 -8.37 30.80
CA LYS A 316 4.96 -8.79 31.95
C LYS A 316 4.18 -8.71 33.25
N ALA A 317 3.43 -7.64 33.49
CA ALA A 317 2.67 -7.46 34.72
C ALA A 317 1.51 -8.46 34.86
N VAL A 318 0.93 -8.90 33.73
CA VAL A 318 -0.16 -9.89 33.71
C VAL A 318 0.34 -11.32 33.97
N LEU A 319 1.58 -11.63 33.59
CA LEU A 319 2.17 -12.97 33.68
C LEU A 319 3.09 -13.18 34.89
N GLN A 320 3.16 -12.21 35.80
CA GLN A 320 3.93 -12.26 37.05
C GLN A 320 3.19 -12.96 38.20
#